data_AF-A0A2V1BS14-F1
#
_entry.id   AF-A0A2V1BS14-F1
#
_cell.length_a   1.000
_cell.length_b   1.000
_cell.length_c   1.000
_cell.angle_alpha   90.00
_cell.angle_beta   90.00
_cell.angle_gamma   90.00
#
_symmetry.space_group_name_H-M   'P 1'
#
loop_
_entity.id
_entity.type
_entity.pdbx_description
1 polymer ?
#
loop_
_entity_poly.entity_id
_entity_poly.type
_entity_poly.pdbx_seq_one_letter_code
_entity_poly.pdbx_strand_id
1 'polypeptide(L)'
;RVLVDVMKVYLYDNKKYEGELYDILNIKLQIFYDCCVKVGLEEEQYYQAFSVMFKGRASDFYYDKIAGRSYNFGIIVVMTKAYFETEENRMLYFFE
;
A
#
# COMPACT_ATOMS: atom_id res chain seq x y z
N ARG A 1 -14.68 12.75 -7.05
CA ARG A 1 -15.68 11.73 -6.65
C ARG A 1 -15.02 10.38 -6.42
N VAL A 2 -14.29 9.85 -7.42
CA VAL A 2 -13.60 8.55 -7.38
C VAL A 2 -12.73 8.30 -6.13
N LEU A 3 -11.87 9.25 -5.72
CA LEU A 3 -11.02 9.09 -4.51
C LEU A 3 -11.82 8.90 -3.21
N VAL A 4 -12.96 9.59 -3.07
CA VAL A 4 -13.84 9.46 -1.90
C VAL A 4 -14.46 8.06 -1.87
N ASP A 5 -14.72 7.47 -3.03
CA ASP A 5 -15.25 6.12 -3.12
C ASP A 5 -14.18 5.07 -2.79
N VAL A 6 -12.90 5.29 -3.12
CA VAL A 6 -11.80 4.46 -2.60
C VAL A 6 -11.72 4.52 -1.07
N MET A 7 -11.81 5.73 -0.49
CA MET A 7 -11.80 5.90 0.96
C MET A 7 -12.96 5.15 1.63
N LYS A 8 -14.14 5.11 1.00
CA LYS A 8 -15.28 4.32 1.48
C LYS A 8 -15.02 2.82 1.45
N VAL A 9 -14.38 2.29 0.40
CA VAL A 9 -14.06 0.85 0.32
C VAL A 9 -13.08 0.43 1.42
N TYR A 10 -12.20 1.35 1.82
CA TYR A 10 -11.21 1.19 2.89
C TYR A 10 -11.70 1.61 4.29
N LEU A 11 -13.01 1.85 4.47
CA LEU A 11 -13.59 2.13 5.81
C LEU A 11 -13.40 0.97 6.79
N TYR A 12 -13.27 -0.27 6.29
CA TYR A 12 -12.95 -1.43 7.10
C TYR A 12 -11.44 -1.65 7.12
N ASP A 13 -10.88 -1.57 8.32
CA ASP A 13 -9.46 -1.41 8.58
C ASP A 13 -8.60 -2.64 8.24
N ASN A 14 -9.20 -3.83 8.20
CA ASN A 14 -8.51 -5.10 7.94
C ASN A 14 -7.87 -5.21 6.54
N LYS A 15 -8.25 -4.32 5.61
CA LYS A 15 -7.69 -4.28 4.24
C LYS A 15 -6.46 -3.38 4.12
N LYS A 16 -6.15 -2.58 5.14
CA LYS A 16 -4.99 -1.68 5.10
C LYS A 16 -3.71 -2.41 5.44
N TYR A 17 -2.62 -1.88 4.94
CA TYR A 17 -1.25 -2.31 5.18
C TYR A 17 -0.65 -1.46 6.30
N GLU A 18 -0.12 -2.14 7.32
CA GLU A 18 0.57 -1.56 8.47
C GLU A 18 2.08 -1.65 8.34
N GLY A 19 2.59 -2.65 7.62
CA GLY A 19 4.02 -2.94 7.58
C GLY A 19 4.52 -3.72 8.80
N GLU A 20 3.62 -4.46 9.46
CA GLU A 20 3.95 -5.38 10.55
C GLU A 20 4.47 -6.73 10.01
N LEU A 21 5.06 -7.54 10.90
CA LEU A 21 5.47 -8.90 10.56
C LEU A 21 4.24 -9.71 10.10
N TYR A 22 4.39 -10.47 9.01
CA TYR A 22 3.29 -11.21 8.33
C TYR A 22 2.25 -10.35 7.62
N ASP A 23 2.33 -9.03 7.69
CA ASP A 23 1.58 -8.16 6.79
C ASP A 23 2.30 -8.10 5.44
N ILE A 24 1.86 -8.92 4.50
CA ILE A 24 2.51 -9.08 3.19
C ILE A 24 1.96 -8.03 2.22
N LEU A 25 2.83 -7.11 1.78
CA LEU A 25 2.49 -5.99 0.90
C LEU A 25 1.88 -6.48 -0.41
N ASN A 26 2.40 -7.56 -0.98
CA ASN A 26 1.88 -8.14 -2.22
C ASN A 26 0.39 -8.54 -2.10
N ILE A 27 -0.06 -9.05 -0.95
CA ILE A 27 -1.46 -9.41 -0.73
C ILE A 27 -2.31 -8.15 -0.67
N LYS A 28 -1.84 -7.11 0.04
CA LYS A 28 -2.55 -5.83 0.16
C LYS A 28 -2.62 -5.07 -1.16
N LEU A 29 -1.59 -5.19 -2.01
CA LEU A 29 -1.60 -4.64 -3.37
C LEU A 29 -2.70 -5.25 -4.24
N GLN A 30 -2.94 -6.57 -4.15
CA GLN A 30 -4.04 -7.20 -4.88
C GLN A 30 -5.41 -6.62 -4.46
N ILE A 31 -5.61 -6.43 -3.16
CA ILE A 31 -6.82 -5.79 -2.63
C ILE A 31 -6.93 -4.35 -3.15
N PHE A 32 -5.83 -3.61 -3.16
CA PHE A 32 -5.79 -2.23 -3.64
C PHE A 32 -6.17 -2.11 -5.12
N TYR A 33 -5.62 -2.96 -5.98
CA TYR A 33 -5.95 -2.96 -7.41
C TYR A 33 -7.43 -3.29 -7.66
N ASP A 34 -7.96 -4.31 -6.98
CA ASP A 34 -9.38 -4.67 -7.05
C ASP A 34 -10.27 -3.49 -6.60
N CYS A 35 -9.89 -2.77 -5.55
CA CYS A 35 -10.61 -1.57 -5.11
C CYS A 35 -10.55 -0.43 -6.13
N CYS A 36 -9.38 -0.20 -6.75
CA CYS A 36 -9.19 0.83 -7.76
C CYS A 36 -10.04 0.57 -9.01
N VAL A 37 -10.00 -0.67 -9.52
CA VAL A 37 -10.81 -1.08 -10.69
C VAL A 37 -12.30 -0.91 -10.41
N LYS A 38 -12.77 -1.28 -9.21
CA LYS A 38 -14.19 -1.15 -8.81
C LYS A 38 -14.71 0.28 -8.82
N VAL A 39 -13.84 1.27 -8.64
CA VAL A 39 -14.22 2.70 -8.68
C VAL A 39 -13.85 3.37 -10.00
N GLY A 40 -13.29 2.63 -10.96
CA GLY A 40 -12.90 3.15 -12.27
C GLY A 40 -11.61 3.96 -12.28
N LEU A 41 -10.67 3.69 -11.36
CA LEU A 41 -9.32 4.23 -11.44
C LEU A 41 -8.50 3.48 -12.50
N GLU A 42 -7.82 4.24 -13.34
CA GLU A 42 -6.82 3.73 -14.28
C GLU A 42 -5.45 3.58 -13.59
N GLU A 43 -4.57 2.75 -14.14
CA GLU A 43 -3.27 2.42 -13.53
C GLU A 43 -2.40 3.67 -13.34
N GLU A 44 -2.45 4.60 -14.30
CA GLU A 44 -1.76 5.87 -14.23
C GLU A 44 -2.23 6.74 -13.06
N GLN A 45 -3.40 6.46 -12.48
CA GLN A 45 -4.01 7.22 -11.39
C GLN A 45 -3.81 6.55 -10.02
N TYR A 46 -3.28 5.33 -9.96
CA TYR A 46 -3.12 4.57 -8.71
C TYR A 46 -2.30 5.31 -7.65
N TYR A 47 -1.27 6.07 -8.06
CA TYR A 47 -0.46 6.84 -7.14
C TYR A 47 -1.28 7.84 -6.30
N GLN A 48 -2.40 8.33 -6.83
CA GLN A 48 -3.29 9.28 -6.13
C GLN A 48 -4.07 8.63 -4.99
N ALA A 49 -4.36 7.33 -5.12
CA ALA A 49 -5.13 6.55 -4.16
C ALA A 49 -4.24 5.73 -3.21
N PHE A 50 -2.94 5.62 -3.50
CA PHE A 50 -2.04 4.70 -2.78
C PHE A 50 -1.93 4.99 -1.28
N SER A 51 -2.03 6.26 -0.86
CA SER A 51 -2.03 6.60 0.57
C SER A 51 -3.18 5.95 1.35
N VAL A 52 -4.31 5.66 0.70
CA VAL A 52 -5.53 5.15 1.33
C VAL A 52 -5.36 3.71 1.84
N MET A 53 -4.48 2.91 1.21
CA MET A 53 -4.24 1.54 1.63
C MET A 53 -3.32 1.43 2.85
N PHE A 54 -2.75 2.54 3.33
CA PHE A 54 -1.82 2.53 4.46
C PHE A 54 -2.48 2.92 5.79
N LYS A 55 -1.95 2.38 6.88
CA LYS A 55 -2.18 2.83 8.25
C LYS A 55 -0.94 2.56 9.11
N GLY A 56 -0.95 3.05 10.35
CA GLY A 56 0.16 2.87 11.28
C GLY A 56 1.50 3.29 10.67
N ARG A 57 2.56 2.53 10.94
CA ARG A 57 3.93 2.84 10.51
C ARG A 57 4.11 2.89 8.98
N ALA A 58 3.32 2.14 8.21
CA ALA A 58 3.32 2.27 6.74
C ALA A 58 2.81 3.63 6.27
N SER A 59 1.80 4.18 6.94
CA SER A 59 1.31 5.53 6.64
C SER A 59 2.34 6.58 6.99
N ASP A 60 2.97 6.47 8.16
CA ASP A 60 4.03 7.39 8.60
C ASP A 60 5.21 7.39 7.61
N PHE A 61 5.68 6.21 7.20
CA PHE A 61 6.72 6.07 6.19
C PHE A 61 6.32 6.71 4.85
N TYR A 62 5.09 6.48 4.38
CA TYR A 62 4.62 7.07 3.13
C TYR A 62 4.66 8.60 3.19
N TYR A 63 4.12 9.22 4.24
CA TYR A 63 4.08 10.67 4.34
C TYR A 63 5.45 11.33 4.62
N ASP A 64 6.36 10.63 5.29
CA ASP A 64 7.72 11.13 5.56
C ASP A 64 8.68 10.95 4.36
N LYS A 65 8.61 9.80 3.68
CA LYS A 65 9.61 9.42 2.66
C LYS A 65 9.11 9.46 1.22
N ILE A 66 7.81 9.49 0.98
CA ILE A 66 7.24 9.32 -0.37
C ILE A 66 6.37 10.49 -0.78
N ALA A 67 5.44 10.94 0.07
CA ALA A 67 4.49 11.99 -0.27
C ALA A 67 5.21 13.27 -0.71
N GLY A 68 4.67 13.93 -1.74
CA GLY A 68 5.25 15.14 -2.32
C GLY A 68 6.48 14.92 -3.20
N ARG A 69 6.94 13.67 -3.37
CA ARG A 69 8.00 13.33 -4.32
C ARG A 69 7.37 12.85 -5.63
N SER A 70 7.92 13.29 -6.76
CA SER A 70 7.44 12.95 -8.11
C SER A 70 7.81 11.52 -8.55
N TYR A 71 7.54 10.54 -7.69
CA TYR A 71 7.75 9.13 -7.98
C TYR A 71 6.55 8.54 -8.70
N ASN A 72 6.80 7.66 -9.67
CA ASN A 72 5.74 6.85 -10.24
C ASN A 72 5.34 5.73 -9.26
N PHE A 73 4.17 5.14 -9.53
CA PHE A 73 3.59 4.10 -8.68
C PHE A 73 4.51 2.89 -8.46
N GLY A 74 5.20 2.41 -9.49
CA GLY A 74 6.12 1.28 -9.38
C GLY A 74 7.30 1.54 -8.44
N ILE A 75 7.89 2.73 -8.50
CA ILE A 75 8.97 3.15 -7.59
C ILE A 75 8.48 3.16 -6.15
N ILE A 76 7.29 3.73 -5.93
CA ILE A 76 6.67 3.82 -4.61
C ILE A 76 6.45 2.41 -4.01
N VAL A 77 5.98 1.45 -4.80
CA VAL A 77 5.81 0.04 -4.38
C VAL A 77 7.15 -0.58 -4.01
N VAL A 78 8.19 -0.42 -4.84
CA VAL A 78 9.53 -0.96 -4.56
C VAL A 78 10.11 -0.38 -3.27
N MET A 79 10.00 0.93 -3.06
CA MET A 79 10.49 1.59 -1.85
C MET A 79 9.76 1.10 -0.60
N THR A 80 8.43 0.96 -0.67
CA THR A 80 7.61 0.45 0.44
C THR A 80 8.00 -0.98 0.78
N LYS A 81 8.15 -1.84 -0.24
CA LYS A 81 8.58 -3.23 -0.05
C LYS A 81 9.96 -3.33 0.59
N ALA A 82 10.92 -2.57 0.10
CA ALA A 82 12.28 -2.57 0.60
C ALA A 82 12.38 -2.11 2.07
N TYR A 83 11.50 -1.20 2.50
CA TYR A 83 11.51 -0.68 3.87
C TYR A 83 10.89 -1.65 4.89
N PHE A 84 9.81 -2.36 4.54
CA PHE A 84 9.08 -3.22 5.48
C PHE A 84 9.39 -4.72 5.36
N GLU A 85 9.64 -5.20 4.14
CA GLU A 85 9.89 -6.63 3.88
C GLU A 85 11.39 -6.88 3.66
N THR A 86 12.23 -6.54 4.64
CA THR A 86 13.67 -6.81 4.57
C THR A 86 13.96 -8.31 4.48
N GLU A 87 15.19 -8.67 4.09
CA GLU A 87 15.58 -10.05 3.92
C GLU A 87 15.51 -10.86 5.23
N GLU A 88 15.80 -10.23 6.37
CA GLU A 88 15.60 -10.86 7.69
C GLU A 88 14.13 -11.17 7.97
N ASN A 89 13.21 -10.23 7.67
CA ASN A 89 11.78 -10.46 7.84
C ASN A 89 11.27 -11.57 6.90
N ARG A 90 11.84 -11.68 5.69
CA ARG A 90 11.49 -12.73 4.73
C ARG A 90 11.92 -14.13 5.18
N MET A 91 13.04 -14.24 5.90
CA MET A 91 13.50 -15.53 6.43
C MET A 91 12.57 -16.08 7.51
N LEU A 92 11.96 -15.22 8.34
CA LEU A 92 11.00 -15.65 9.36
C LEU A 92 9.79 -16.40 8.76
N TYR A 93 9.37 -16.07 7.52
CA TYR A 93 8.28 -16.78 6.84
C TYR A 93 8.59 -18.23 6.45
N PHE A 94 9.87 -18.62 6.38
CA PHE A 94 10.29 -19.96 5.98
C PHE A 94 10.51 -20.91 7.17
N PHE A 95 10.58 -20.38 8.40
CA PHE A 95 10.89 -21.15 9.61
C PHE A 95 9.65 -21.46 10.48
N GLU A 96 8.43 -21.18 9.99
CA GLU A 96 7.16 -21.54 10.63
C GLU A 96 6.32 -22.49 9.78
#